data_AF-A0A958KFS5-F1
#
_entry.id   AF-A0A958KFS5-F1
#
_cell.length_a   1.000
_cell.length_b   1.000
_cell.length_c   1.000
_cell.angle_alpha   90.00
_cell.angle_beta   90.00
_cell.angle_gamma   90.00
#
_symmetry.space_group_name_H-M   'P 1'
#
loop_
_entity.id
_entity.type
_entity.pdbx_description
1 polymer ?
#
loop_
_entity_poly.entity_id
_entity_poly.type
_entity_poly.pdbx_seq_one_letter_code
_entity_poly.pdbx_strand_id
1 'polypeptide(L)'
;MMLFSTVARAAKPAVAPIGKPFDFTYASEDGSWEMPCDFDRSPKANDDWLVECKNDRGIHKEFYVHLVVKKIGPNKKEQVAYQVLYWVFDRSEKSTPSAFSGSSFMITLDSKANVDELLLTQNVEAGTTTLNTRYLLPFAATGR
;
A
#
# COMPACT_ATOMS: atom_id res chain seq x y z
N MET A 1 21.00 -1.65 -52.62
CA MET A 1 19.93 -0.93 -51.89
C MET A 1 19.66 -1.71 -50.61
N MET A 2 20.27 -1.33 -49.49
CA MET A 2 20.13 -2.04 -48.21
C MET A 2 19.04 -1.36 -47.37
N LEU A 3 17.99 -2.10 -47.04
CA LEU A 3 16.93 -1.68 -46.14
C LEU A 3 17.35 -2.00 -44.70
N PHE A 4 17.63 -0.97 -43.90
CA PHE A 4 17.79 -1.11 -42.46
C PHE A 4 16.39 -1.06 -41.82
N SER A 5 15.84 -2.22 -41.45
CA SER A 5 14.70 -2.28 -40.54
C SER A 5 15.15 -1.91 -39.14
N THR A 6 14.84 -0.69 -38.71
CA THR A 6 14.93 -0.28 -37.32
C THR A 6 13.77 -0.92 -36.56
N VAL A 7 14.09 -1.93 -35.73
CA VAL A 7 13.15 -2.44 -34.74
C VAL A 7 13.02 -1.37 -33.65
N ALA A 8 11.91 -0.62 -33.66
CA ALA A 8 11.56 0.26 -32.57
C ALA A 8 11.31 -0.59 -31.32
N ARG A 9 12.26 -0.57 -30.39
CA ARG A 9 12.10 -1.17 -29.07
C ARG A 9 11.02 -0.37 -28.35
N ALA A 10 9.82 -0.91 -28.27
CA ALA A 10 8.76 -0.34 -27.44
C ALA A 10 9.32 -0.13 -26.04
N ALA A 11 9.39 1.13 -25.60
CA ALA A 11 9.73 1.44 -24.23
C ALA A 11 8.67 0.76 -23.36
N LYS A 12 9.10 -0.19 -22.52
CA LYS A 12 8.23 -0.67 -21.45
C LYS A 12 7.75 0.57 -20.69
N PRO A 13 6.46 0.65 -20.32
CA PRO A 13 6.00 1.70 -19.42
C PRO A 13 6.99 1.75 -18.26
N ALA A 14 7.57 2.92 -18.02
CA ALA A 14 8.43 3.13 -16.87
C ALA A 14 7.55 2.92 -15.64
N VAL A 15 7.57 1.70 -15.10
CA VAL A 15 7.03 1.43 -13.77
C VAL A 15 7.85 2.33 -12.85
N ALA A 16 7.18 3.31 -12.26
CA ALA A 16 7.82 4.26 -11.35
C ALA A 16 8.63 3.45 -10.31
N PRO A 17 9.85 3.91 -9.96
CA PRO A 17 10.64 3.22 -8.96
C PRO A 17 9.80 3.13 -7.69
N ILE A 18 9.62 1.92 -7.16
CA ILE A 18 8.96 1.64 -5.90
C ILE A 18 9.86 2.23 -4.80
N GLY A 19 9.76 3.55 -4.59
CA GLY A 19 10.60 4.30 -3.66
C GLY A 19 10.29 3.99 -2.19
N LYS A 20 9.14 3.37 -1.92
CA LYS A 20 8.71 2.84 -0.63
C LYS A 20 7.85 1.59 -0.92
N PRO A 21 7.93 0.49 -0.13
CA PRO A 21 7.20 -0.75 -0.40
C PRO A 21 5.68 -0.62 -0.32
N PHE A 22 5.19 0.56 0.05
CA PHE A 22 3.79 0.92 0.10
C PHE A 22 3.59 2.42 -0.18
N ASP A 23 2.36 2.77 -0.53
CA ASP A 23 1.87 4.14 -0.68
C ASP A 23 0.50 4.31 -0.03
N PHE A 24 0.07 5.58 0.09
CA PHE A 24 -1.24 5.95 0.61
C PHE A 24 -1.95 6.90 -0.35
N THR A 25 -3.26 6.73 -0.49
CA THR A 25 -4.12 7.63 -1.24
C THR A 25 -5.41 7.89 -0.49
N TYR A 26 -5.90 9.13 -0.54
CA TYR A 26 -7.18 9.50 0.03
C TYR A 26 -8.17 9.70 -1.12
N ALA A 27 -9.34 9.07 -1.05
CA ALA A 27 -10.30 9.02 -2.14
C ALA A 27 -11.73 9.20 -1.64
N SER A 28 -12.65 9.46 -2.58
CA SER A 28 -14.06 9.20 -2.32
C SER A 28 -14.34 7.70 -2.33
N GLU A 29 -15.35 7.29 -1.56
CA GLU A 29 -15.83 5.91 -1.52
C GLU A 29 -16.21 5.37 -2.90
N ASP A 30 -16.76 6.22 -3.77
CA ASP A 30 -17.16 5.87 -5.14
C ASP A 30 -16.00 5.88 -6.16
N GLY A 31 -14.78 6.25 -5.73
CA GLY A 31 -13.61 6.36 -6.59
C GLY A 31 -13.65 7.50 -7.61
N SER A 32 -14.64 8.40 -7.53
CA SER A 32 -14.75 9.55 -8.45
C SER A 32 -13.59 10.54 -8.34
N TRP A 33 -12.90 10.57 -7.21
CA TRP A 33 -11.63 11.28 -7.05
C TRP A 33 -10.68 10.55 -6.09
N GLU A 34 -9.40 10.77 -6.31
CA GLU A 34 -8.30 10.24 -5.50
C GLU A 34 -7.19 11.30 -5.43
N MET A 35 -6.49 11.38 -4.30
CA MET A 35 -5.30 12.20 -4.15
C MET A 35 -4.17 11.39 -3.49
N PRO A 36 -2.93 11.53 -3.94
CA PRO A 36 -1.78 10.91 -3.28
C PRO A 36 -1.54 11.57 -1.92
N CYS A 37 -0.97 10.79 -1.00
CA CYS A 37 -0.54 11.28 0.31
C CYS A 37 0.97 11.15 0.46
N ASP A 38 1.57 12.16 1.09
CA ASP A 38 2.92 12.11 1.59
C ASP A 38 2.94 11.41 2.95
N PHE A 39 4.05 10.78 3.30
CA PHE A 39 4.19 10.16 4.60
C PHE A 39 5.63 10.04 5.08
N ASP A 40 5.80 10.14 6.40
CA ASP A 40 7.06 9.97 7.11
C ASP A 40 6.84 9.23 8.43
N ARG A 41 7.91 8.79 9.08
CA ARG A 41 7.84 8.17 10.41
C ARG A 41 7.32 9.18 11.43
N SER A 42 6.36 8.73 12.25
CA SER A 42 5.83 9.55 13.33
C SER A 42 6.92 9.81 14.38
N PRO A 43 7.18 11.07 14.75
CA PRO A 43 8.14 11.39 15.80
C PRO A 43 7.61 11.09 17.22
N LYS A 44 6.31 10.79 17.36
CA LYS A 44 5.63 10.64 18.67
C LYS A 44 5.23 9.20 19.01
N ALA A 45 5.05 8.36 18.00
CA ALA A 45 4.65 6.98 18.16
C ALA A 45 5.66 6.10 17.43
N ASN A 46 6.45 5.36 18.20
CA ASN A 46 7.38 4.38 17.66
C ASN A 46 6.54 3.40 16.81
N ASP A 47 6.97 3.17 15.57
CA ASP A 47 6.37 2.30 14.56
C ASP A 47 5.19 2.84 13.73
N ASP A 48 4.66 4.02 14.03
CA ASP A 48 3.58 4.63 13.23
C ASP A 48 4.12 5.56 12.12
N TRP A 49 3.27 5.80 11.13
CA TRP A 49 3.47 6.75 10.04
C TRP A 49 2.57 7.97 10.24
N LEU A 50 3.13 9.16 10.02
CA LEU A 50 2.34 10.37 9.80
C LEU A 50 2.05 10.44 8.30
N VAL A 51 0.78 10.43 7.93
CA VAL A 51 0.32 10.49 6.54
C VAL A 51 -0.42 11.81 6.33
N GLU A 52 -0.01 12.58 5.32
CA GLU A 52 -0.55 13.89 4.97
C GLU A 52 -1.08 13.85 3.53
N CYS A 53 -2.38 14.09 3.37
CA CYS A 53 -3.04 14.14 2.07
C CYS A 53 -3.51 15.57 1.82
N LYS A 54 -2.96 16.21 0.78
CA LYS A 54 -3.32 17.58 0.40
C LYS A 54 -3.48 17.73 -1.09
N ASN A 55 -4.39 18.59 -1.51
CA ASN A 55 -4.58 18.94 -2.92
C ASN A 55 -4.74 20.44 -3.13
N ASP A 56 -4.65 20.87 -4.40
CA ASP A 56 -4.77 22.28 -4.80
C ASP A 56 -6.16 22.88 -4.55
N ARG A 57 -7.15 22.03 -4.22
CA ARG A 57 -8.52 22.45 -3.87
C ARG A 57 -8.67 22.80 -2.38
N GLY A 58 -7.57 22.75 -1.61
CA GLY A 58 -7.56 23.12 -0.19
C GLY A 58 -8.05 22.01 0.74
N ILE A 59 -8.20 20.77 0.26
CA ILE A 59 -8.42 19.63 1.14
C ILE A 59 -7.08 19.32 1.81
N HIS A 60 -7.09 19.20 3.13
CA HIS A 60 -5.94 18.81 3.93
C HIS A 60 -6.39 17.81 5.01
N LYS A 61 -5.80 16.61 5.00
CA LYS A 61 -6.07 15.53 5.94
C LYS A 61 -4.77 14.99 6.50
N GLU A 62 -4.75 14.75 7.80
CA GLU A 62 -3.63 14.14 8.51
C GLU A 62 -4.08 12.87 9.24
N PHE A 63 -3.31 11.80 9.09
CA PHE A 63 -3.56 10.52 9.75
C PHE A 63 -2.33 10.03 10.51
N TYR A 64 -2.54 9.34 11.63
CA TYR A 64 -1.57 8.35 12.08
C TYR A 64 -1.95 6.99 11.53
N VAL A 65 -0.97 6.31 10.92
CA VAL A 65 -1.16 4.99 10.34
C VAL A 65 -0.21 4.01 11.00
N HIS A 66 -0.77 2.94 11.57
CA HIS A 66 0.00 1.78 11.97
C HIS A 66 -0.08 0.75 10.84
N LEU A 67 1.04 0.50 10.16
CA LEU A 67 1.13 -0.50 9.09
C LEU A 67 2.25 -1.49 9.41
N VAL A 68 1.86 -2.72 9.70
CA VAL A 68 2.79 -3.83 9.94
C VAL A 68 2.54 -4.94 8.94
N VAL A 69 3.56 -5.24 8.14
CA VAL A 69 3.58 -6.37 7.22
C VAL A 69 4.56 -7.40 7.77
N LYS A 70 4.04 -8.52 8.27
CA LYS A 70 4.83 -9.59 8.85
C LYS A 70 4.80 -10.81 7.94
N LYS A 71 5.97 -11.21 7.43
CA LYS A 71 6.14 -12.54 6.85
C LYS A 71 6.07 -13.56 7.98
N ILE A 72 5.10 -14.47 7.92
CA ILE A 72 5.04 -15.62 8.81
C ILE A 72 5.94 -16.68 8.18
N GLY A 73 6.93 -17.13 8.95
CA GLY A 73 7.89 -18.16 8.52
C GLY A 73 7.18 -19.43 8.03
N PRO A 74 7.90 -20.33 7.33
CA PRO A 74 7.27 -21.47 6.67
C PRO A 74 6.52 -22.34 7.68
N ASN A 75 5.19 -22.28 7.67
CA ASN A 75 4.33 -23.19 8.44
C ASN A 75 4.47 -24.64 7.93
N LYS A 76 4.93 -24.80 6.68
CA LYS A 76 5.36 -26.03 5.98
C LYS A 76 6.48 -25.65 5.00
N LYS A 77 7.32 -26.59 4.56
CA LYS A 77 8.52 -26.39 3.70
C LYS A 77 8.31 -25.57 2.40
N GLU A 78 7.07 -25.22 2.08
CA GLU A 78 6.59 -24.81 0.76
C GLU A 78 5.40 -23.83 0.88
N GLN A 79 5.26 -23.10 1.99
CA GLN A 79 4.21 -22.08 2.13
C GLN A 79 4.82 -20.75 2.53
N VAL A 80 4.40 -19.69 1.83
CA VAL A 80 4.70 -18.31 2.20
C VAL A 80 3.40 -17.70 2.71
N ALA A 81 3.47 -17.13 3.91
CA ALA A 81 2.34 -16.44 4.52
C ALA A 81 2.73 -15.02 4.93
N TYR A 82 1.80 -14.09 4.75
CA TYR A 82 1.92 -12.72 5.23
C TYR A 82 0.72 -12.38 6.11
N GLN A 83 0.99 -11.75 7.24
CA GLN A 83 0.00 -11.06 8.05
C GLN A 83 0.18 -9.57 7.85
N VAL A 84 -0.91 -8.89 7.50
CA VAL A 84 -0.94 -7.43 7.42
C VAL A 84 -1.85 -6.88 8.50
N LEU A 85 -1.35 -5.89 9.24
CA LEU A 85 -2.09 -5.09 10.20
C LEU A 85 -2.09 -3.66 9.71
N TYR A 86 -3.27 -3.10 9.49
CA TYR A 86 -3.42 -1.72 9.02
C TYR A 86 -4.46 -1.00 9.87
N TRP A 87 -4.03 -0.01 10.65
CA TRP A 87 -4.88 0.85 11.49
C TRP A 87 -4.70 2.31 11.11
N VAL A 88 -5.80 3.06 11.13
CA VAL A 88 -5.81 4.48 10.77
C VAL A 88 -6.48 5.28 11.88
N PHE A 89 -5.87 6.42 12.20
CA PHE A 89 -6.38 7.42 13.12
C PHE A 89 -6.44 8.77 12.41
N ASP A 90 -7.65 9.33 12.20
CA ASP A 90 -7.80 10.69 11.64
C ASP A 90 -7.44 11.72 12.73
N ARG A 91 -6.36 12.48 12.50
CA ARG A 91 -5.92 13.55 13.40
C ARG A 91 -6.66 14.87 13.16
N SER A 92 -7.37 14.96 12.05
CA SER A 92 -8.08 16.15 11.61
C SER A 92 -9.42 16.30 12.35
N GLU A 93 -9.91 15.23 12.99
CA GLU A 93 -11.13 15.26 13.80
C GLU A 93 -10.87 15.84 15.21
N LYS A 94 -11.49 16.98 15.51
CA LYS A 94 -11.28 17.74 16.76
C LYS A 94 -12.07 17.22 17.97
N SER A 95 -13.05 16.34 17.77
CA SER A 95 -13.86 15.74 18.83
C SER A 95 -13.46 14.28 19.00
N THR A 96 -12.93 13.93 20.16
CA THR A 96 -12.63 12.55 20.67
C THR A 96 -12.46 11.47 19.60
N PRO A 97 -11.26 10.88 19.42
CA PRO A 97 -11.05 9.86 18.41
C PRO A 97 -11.93 8.65 18.70
N SER A 98 -13.04 8.54 17.99
CA SER A 98 -14.06 7.54 18.27
C SER A 98 -14.31 6.67 17.04
N ALA A 99 -13.25 6.02 16.57
CA ALA A 99 -13.32 4.69 15.97
C ALA A 99 -11.89 4.26 15.64
N PHE A 100 -11.43 3.19 16.29
CA PHE A 100 -10.35 2.40 15.70
C PHE A 100 -10.91 1.79 14.42
N SER A 101 -10.49 2.30 13.27
CA SER A 101 -10.85 1.72 11.98
C SER A 101 -9.60 1.07 11.42
N GLY A 102 -9.65 -0.24 11.30
CA GLY A 102 -8.51 -1.03 10.91
C GLY A 102 -8.93 -2.39 10.40
N SER A 103 -8.08 -2.98 9.60
CA SER A 103 -8.30 -4.32 9.08
C SER A 103 -7.02 -5.14 9.17
N SER A 104 -7.21 -6.43 9.39
CA SER A 104 -6.13 -7.40 9.38
C SER A 104 -6.51 -8.57 8.51
N PHE A 105 -5.60 -9.01 7.66
CA PHE A 105 -5.80 -10.23 6.91
C PHE A 105 -4.51 -11.03 6.84
N MET A 106 -4.67 -12.31 6.53
CA MET A 106 -3.57 -13.23 6.29
C MET A 106 -3.71 -13.81 4.89
N ILE A 107 -2.65 -13.73 4.10
CA ILE A 107 -2.58 -14.36 2.79
C ILE A 107 -1.58 -15.49 2.88
N THR A 108 -2.01 -16.68 2.50
CA THR A 108 -1.17 -17.87 2.40
C THR A 108 -1.22 -18.36 0.97
N LEU A 109 -0.06 -18.47 0.33
CA LEU A 109 0.07 -19.09 -1.00
C LEU A 109 0.82 -20.42 -0.86
N ASP A 110 0.33 -21.42 -1.58
CA ASP A 110 1.03 -22.70 -1.77
C ASP A 110 2.20 -22.48 -2.75
N SER A 111 3.38 -23.01 -2.45
CA SER A 111 4.59 -22.90 -3.29
C SER A 111 4.42 -23.39 -4.72
N LYS A 112 3.37 -24.17 -5.02
CA LYS A 112 3.03 -24.57 -6.39
C LYS A 112 2.55 -23.39 -7.24
N ALA A 113 2.18 -22.28 -6.61
CA ALA A 113 1.85 -21.05 -7.32
C ALA A 113 3.15 -20.34 -7.74
N ASN A 114 3.38 -20.20 -9.04
CA ASN A 114 4.46 -19.38 -9.59
C ASN A 114 4.09 -17.89 -9.45
N VAL A 115 4.09 -17.38 -8.21
CA VAL A 115 3.78 -15.98 -7.89
C VAL A 115 5.05 -15.32 -7.37
N ASP A 116 5.58 -14.39 -8.14
CA ASP A 116 6.78 -13.63 -7.75
C ASP A 116 6.44 -12.56 -6.72
N GLU A 117 5.33 -11.85 -6.94
CA GLU A 117 4.89 -10.72 -6.13
C GLU A 117 3.36 -10.63 -6.10
N LEU A 118 2.82 -10.07 -5.03
CA LEU A 118 1.41 -9.77 -4.89
C LEU A 118 1.24 -8.28 -4.56
N LEU A 119 0.56 -7.56 -5.45
CA LEU A 119 0.14 -6.18 -5.20
C LEU A 119 -1.22 -6.22 -4.52
N LEU A 120 -1.31 -5.59 -3.35
CA LEU A 120 -2.52 -5.55 -2.56
C LEU A 120 -2.89 -4.10 -2.28
N THR A 121 -4.19 -3.87 -2.26
CA THR A 121 -4.78 -2.61 -1.81
C THR A 121 -5.72 -2.91 -0.66
N GLN A 122 -5.63 -2.11 0.39
CA GLN A 122 -6.47 -2.19 1.57
C GLN A 122 -6.96 -0.79 1.90
N ASN A 123 -8.24 -0.67 2.21
CA ASN A 123 -8.86 0.62 2.51
C ASN A 123 -9.50 0.64 3.89
N VAL A 124 -9.50 1.82 4.50
CA VAL A 124 -10.30 2.16 5.67
C VAL A 124 -11.29 3.24 5.26
N GLU A 125 -12.57 2.97 5.47
CA GLU A 125 -13.67 3.84 5.06
C GLU A 125 -14.14 4.70 6.23
N ALA A 126 -14.49 5.94 5.94
CA ALA A 126 -15.04 6.92 6.88
C ALA A 126 -16.09 7.78 6.17
N GLY A 127 -17.36 7.35 6.28
CA GLY A 127 -18.45 7.94 5.52
C GLY A 127 -18.20 7.82 4.03
N THR A 128 -18.27 8.92 3.29
CA THR A 128 -18.10 8.96 1.83
C THR A 128 -16.64 9.03 1.37
N THR A 129 -15.68 8.75 2.25
CA THR A 129 -14.24 8.87 1.95
C THR A 129 -13.45 7.69 2.47
N THR A 130 -12.31 7.41 1.85
CA THR A 130 -11.45 6.28 2.20
C THR A 130 -9.99 6.70 2.25
N LEU A 131 -9.23 6.13 3.19
CA LEU A 131 -7.78 6.08 3.12
C LEU A 131 -7.39 4.70 2.62
N ASN A 132 -6.74 4.67 1.46
CA ASN A 132 -6.24 3.46 0.85
C ASN A 132 -4.75 3.35 1.11
N THR A 133 -4.27 2.13 1.27
CA THR A 133 -2.86 1.80 1.19
C THR A 133 -2.65 0.71 0.15
N ARG A 134 -1.58 0.83 -0.62
CA ARG A 134 -1.15 -0.18 -1.58
C ARG A 134 0.22 -0.68 -1.19
N TYR A 135 0.44 -1.98 -1.19
CA TYR A 135 1.74 -2.59 -0.86
C TYR A 135 2.05 -3.80 -1.74
N LEU A 136 3.35 -3.97 -2.00
CA LEU A 136 3.89 -5.07 -2.78
C LEU A 136 4.51 -6.12 -1.86
N LEU A 137 3.97 -7.34 -1.88
CA LEU A 137 4.46 -8.46 -1.09
C LEU A 137 5.28 -9.40 -1.98
N PRO A 138 6.59 -9.58 -1.74
CA PRO A 138 7.40 -10.50 -2.52
C PRO A 138 7.15 -11.96 -2.08
N PHE A 139 6.79 -12.83 -3.02
CA PHE A 139 6.55 -14.25 -2.79
C PHE A 139 7.60 -15.17 -3.40
N ALA A 140 8.48 -14.65 -4.27
CA ALA A 140 9.57 -15.40 -4.86
C ALA A 140 10.31 -16.22 -3.79
N ALA A 141 10.29 -17.55 -3.96
CA ALA A 141 11.09 -18.44 -3.17
C ALA A 141 12.55 -18.05 -3.40
N THR A 142 13.22 -17.56 -2.36
CA THR A 142 14.68 -17.43 -2.38
C THR A 142 15.25 -18.85 -2.50
N GLY A 143 15.47 -19.29 -3.74
CA GLY A 143 15.82 -20.67 -4.06
C GLY A 143 15.98 -20.89 -5.56
N ARG A 144 17.04 -20.33 -6.15
CA ARG A 144 17.78 -20.96 -7.24
C ARG A 144 19.25 -20.96 -6.90
#